data_AF-A0A818H2I8-F1
#
_entry.id   AF-A0A818H2I8-F1
#
_cell.length_a   1.000
_cell.length_b   1.000
_cell.length_c   1.000
_cell.angle_alpha   90.00
_cell.angle_beta   90.00
_cell.angle_gamma   90.00
#
_symmetry.space_group_name_H-M   'P 1'
#
loop_
_entity.id
_entity.type
_entity.pdbx_description
1 polymer ?
#
loop_
_entity_poly.entity_id
_entity_poly.type
_entity_poly.pdbx_seq_one_letter_code
_entity_poly.pdbx_strand_id
1 'polypeptide(L)'
;YEKKLDSNQNNLDDQSNLSIYRRINELLDMFISSIGEIDLQQQQCFRSLALFILKCEITRASLVGKLLMKLAQNKENLEEILIIFQQYLSPVYFEHILLQLASYLGDNDGSCPFVQQLNIDEKFHLAQWFINEKGQPLFVFDLLKNQVFNKTSVDKQQCQVLLRQMRQSQNLFLRQQVLEYAVPWKQDGTINTDDQ
;
A
#
# COMPACT_ATOMS: atom_id res chain seq x y z
N TYR A 1 19.07 -16.28 17.38
CA TYR A 1 18.75 -15.88 18.76
C TYR A 1 17.25 -16.00 19.07
N GLU A 2 16.34 -15.97 18.09
CA GLU A 2 14.90 -16.21 18.30
C GLU A 2 14.52 -17.67 18.63
N LYS A 3 15.18 -18.69 18.07
CA LYS A 3 14.85 -20.11 18.38
C LYS A 3 15.28 -20.61 19.78
N LYS A 4 15.90 -19.76 20.62
CA LYS A 4 16.36 -20.12 21.97
C LYS A 4 15.54 -19.45 23.10
N LEU A 5 14.64 -18.54 22.75
CA LEU A 5 13.70 -17.95 23.72
C LEU A 5 12.42 -18.80 23.82
N ASP A 6 11.99 -19.44 22.73
CA ASP A 6 10.78 -20.28 22.72
C ASP A 6 10.95 -21.67 23.36
N SER A 7 12.18 -22.17 23.54
CA SER A 7 12.39 -23.54 24.03
C SER A 7 12.49 -23.67 25.55
N ASN A 8 12.76 -22.57 26.27
CA ASN A 8 13.00 -22.61 27.72
C ASN A 8 11.79 -22.15 28.57
N GLN A 9 10.65 -21.84 27.94
CA GLN A 9 9.39 -21.54 28.64
C GLN A 9 8.27 -22.56 28.36
N ASN A 10 8.58 -23.69 27.70
CA ASN A 10 7.62 -24.76 27.44
C ASN A 10 7.35 -25.65 28.66
N ASN A 11 6.90 -25.04 29.75
CA ASN A 11 6.07 -25.70 30.74
C ASN A 11 4.84 -24.83 31.00
N LEU A 12 3.78 -25.13 30.23
CA LEU A 12 2.37 -25.16 30.63
C LEU A 12 1.40 -23.97 30.43
N ASP A 13 1.72 -22.78 29.90
CA ASP A 13 0.69 -21.69 29.87
C ASP A 13 0.34 -21.01 28.52
N ASP A 14 1.01 -21.27 27.39
CA ASP A 14 0.89 -20.37 26.21
C ASP A 14 -0.08 -20.78 25.07
N GLN A 15 -0.86 -21.86 25.21
CA GLN A 15 -1.85 -22.20 24.17
C GLN A 15 -3.08 -21.29 24.16
N SER A 16 -3.44 -20.69 25.31
CA SER A 16 -4.59 -19.78 25.41
C SER A 16 -4.30 -18.43 24.75
N ASN A 17 -3.07 -17.93 24.88
CA ASN A 17 -2.60 -16.67 24.29
C ASN A 17 -2.58 -16.74 22.76
N LEU A 18 -2.06 -17.83 22.18
CA LEU A 18 -2.11 -18.09 20.72
C LEU A 18 -3.54 -18.00 20.16
N SER A 19 -4.56 -18.40 20.94
CA SER A 19 -5.96 -18.29 20.51
C SER A 19 -6.45 -16.84 20.42
N ILE A 20 -5.99 -15.96 21.33
CA ILE A 20 -6.38 -14.54 21.34
C ILE A 20 -5.72 -13.82 20.15
N TYR A 21 -4.43 -14.08 19.90
CA TYR A 21 -3.74 -13.48 18.76
C TYR A 21 -4.39 -13.87 17.42
N ARG A 22 -4.72 -15.15 17.28
CA ARG A 22 -5.44 -15.68 16.11
C ARG A 22 -6.82 -15.04 15.96
N ARG A 23 -7.61 -14.93 17.05
CA ARG A 23 -8.93 -14.29 17.03
C ARG A 23 -8.88 -12.83 16.62
N ILE A 24 -7.90 -12.07 17.11
CA ILE A 24 -7.76 -10.66 16.70
C ILE A 24 -7.39 -10.56 15.20
N ASN A 25 -6.58 -11.49 14.66
CA ASN A 25 -6.31 -11.53 13.21
C ASN A 25 -7.58 -11.89 12.42
N GLU A 26 -8.32 -12.93 12.84
CA GLU A 26 -9.59 -13.33 12.24
C GLU A 26 -10.61 -12.17 12.25
N LEU A 27 -10.68 -11.41 13.36
CA LEU A 27 -11.53 -10.22 13.45
C LEU A 27 -11.05 -9.11 12.50
N LEU A 28 -9.75 -8.81 12.46
CA LEU A 28 -9.21 -7.80 11.54
C LEU A 28 -9.46 -8.19 10.07
N ASP A 29 -9.26 -9.45 9.70
CA ASP A 29 -9.53 -9.96 8.35
C ASP A 29 -11.02 -9.89 8.00
N MET A 30 -11.89 -10.23 8.97
CA MET A 30 -13.34 -10.08 8.82
C MET A 30 -13.70 -8.62 8.56
N PHE A 31 -13.16 -7.69 9.36
CA PHE A 31 -13.41 -6.26 9.17
C PHE A 31 -12.88 -5.75 7.84
N ILE A 32 -11.65 -6.10 7.45
CA ILE A 32 -11.11 -5.76 6.13
C ILE A 32 -12.06 -6.21 5.02
N SER A 33 -12.68 -7.38 5.18
CA SER A 33 -13.60 -7.93 4.17
C SER A 33 -14.97 -7.24 4.17
N SER A 34 -15.51 -6.81 5.32
CA SER A 34 -16.89 -6.31 5.47
C SER A 34 -17.05 -4.80 5.65
N ILE A 35 -15.96 -4.03 5.83
CA ILE A 35 -16.05 -2.62 6.23
C ILE A 35 -16.78 -1.70 5.22
N GLY A 36 -16.89 -2.12 3.97
CA GLY A 36 -17.67 -1.39 2.94
C GLY A 36 -19.17 -1.43 3.16
N GLU A 37 -19.67 -2.35 3.99
CA GLU A 37 -21.10 -2.53 4.31
C GLU A 37 -21.51 -1.79 5.59
N ILE A 38 -20.55 -1.13 6.25
CA ILE A 38 -20.70 -0.54 7.58
C ILE A 38 -20.89 0.98 7.49
N ASP A 39 -21.72 1.55 8.37
CA ASP A 39 -21.99 2.99 8.41
C ASP A 39 -20.76 3.85 8.76
N LEU A 40 -20.82 5.13 8.40
CA LEU A 40 -19.70 6.09 8.54
C LEU A 40 -19.26 6.28 10.02
N GLN A 41 -20.19 6.19 10.96
CA GLN A 41 -19.90 6.41 12.38
C GLN A 41 -19.11 5.22 12.96
N GLN A 42 -19.48 4.00 12.58
CA GLN A 42 -18.77 2.78 12.95
C GLN A 42 -17.39 2.71 12.29
N GLN A 43 -17.24 3.18 11.04
CA GLN A 43 -15.94 3.33 10.37
C GLN A 43 -14.96 4.20 11.18
N GLN A 44 -15.43 5.30 11.79
CA GLN A 44 -14.61 6.12 12.67
C GLN A 44 -14.18 5.38 13.94
N CYS A 45 -15.06 4.59 14.56
CA CYS A 45 -14.71 3.75 15.69
C CYS A 45 -13.62 2.73 15.32
N PHE A 46 -13.69 2.14 14.13
CA PHE A 46 -12.67 1.21 13.63
C PHE A 46 -11.31 1.87 13.46
N ARG A 47 -11.28 3.11 12.98
CA ARG A 47 -10.02 3.87 12.88
C ARG A 47 -9.35 4.03 14.24
N SER A 48 -10.10 4.41 15.27
CA SER A 48 -9.57 4.52 16.63
C SER A 48 -9.10 3.18 17.20
N LEU A 49 -9.84 2.10 16.93
CA LEU A 49 -9.45 0.75 17.36
C LEU A 49 -8.17 0.27 16.65
N ALA A 50 -8.05 0.49 15.35
CA ALA A 50 -6.88 0.11 14.56
C ALA A 50 -5.60 0.80 15.06
N LEU A 51 -5.72 2.08 15.43
CA LEU A 51 -4.65 2.85 16.08
C LEU A 51 -4.27 2.28 17.45
N PHE A 52 -5.25 1.88 18.25
CA PHE A 52 -4.99 1.25 19.54
C PHE A 52 -4.27 -0.10 19.38
N ILE A 53 -4.71 -0.92 18.44
CA ILE A 53 -4.05 -2.20 18.12
C ILE A 53 -2.60 -1.97 17.71
N LEU A 54 -2.33 -0.97 16.85
CA LEU A 54 -0.96 -0.67 16.42
C LEU A 54 -0.05 -0.24 17.59
N LYS A 55 -0.59 0.53 18.53
CA LYS A 55 0.13 0.93 19.76
C LYS A 55 0.47 -0.24 20.66
N CYS A 56 -0.45 -1.20 20.78
CA CYS A 56 -0.27 -2.36 21.63
C CYS A 56 0.58 -3.46 20.96
N GLU A 57 0.47 -3.61 19.64
CA GLU A 57 1.03 -4.74 18.91
C GLU A 57 1.43 -4.37 17.48
N ILE A 58 2.68 -3.95 17.31
CA ILE A 58 3.25 -3.51 16.02
C ILE A 58 3.28 -4.61 14.96
N THR A 59 3.28 -5.90 15.35
CA THR A 59 3.32 -7.04 14.42
C THR A 59 2.08 -7.11 13.53
N ARG A 60 0.98 -6.42 13.89
CA ARG A 60 -0.26 -6.35 13.10
C ARG A 60 -0.35 -5.16 12.17
N ALA A 61 0.73 -4.38 12.03
CA ALA A 61 0.76 -3.17 11.22
C ALA A 61 0.24 -3.39 9.79
N SER A 62 0.53 -4.54 9.18
CA SER A 62 0.04 -4.90 7.84
C SER A 62 -1.50 -4.92 7.77
N LEU A 63 -2.14 -5.65 8.68
CA LEU A 63 -3.60 -5.78 8.71
C LEU A 63 -4.27 -4.44 9.06
N VAL A 64 -3.71 -3.74 10.05
CA VAL A 64 -4.16 -2.39 10.41
C VAL A 64 -4.07 -1.45 9.20
N GLY A 65 -2.99 -1.52 8.43
CA GLY A 65 -2.79 -0.65 7.28
C GLY A 65 -3.79 -0.93 6.17
N LYS A 66 -4.05 -2.21 5.87
CA LYS A 66 -5.10 -2.60 4.90
C LYS A 66 -6.48 -2.12 5.34
N LEU A 67 -6.82 -2.27 6.62
CA LEU A 67 -8.08 -1.78 7.17
C LEU A 67 -8.20 -0.26 7.02
N LEU A 68 -7.16 0.49 7.40
CA LEU A 68 -7.15 1.94 7.29
C LEU A 68 -7.21 2.41 5.83
N MET A 69 -6.56 1.70 4.90
CA MET A 69 -6.65 2.00 3.46
C MET A 69 -8.07 1.84 2.93
N LYS A 70 -8.82 0.84 3.40
CA LYS A 70 -10.24 0.69 3.05
C LYS A 70 -11.13 1.82 3.60
N LEU A 71 -10.70 2.43 4.70
CA LEU A 71 -11.39 3.56 5.34
C LEU A 71 -10.98 4.92 4.78
N ALA A 72 -9.94 4.98 3.94
CA ALA A 72 -9.47 6.24 3.39
C ALA A 72 -10.50 6.80 2.39
N GLN A 73 -10.86 8.07 2.57
CA GLN A 73 -11.84 8.78 1.72
C GLN A 73 -11.20 9.82 0.81
N ASN A 74 -9.94 10.18 1.09
CA ASN A 74 -9.18 11.17 0.34
C ASN A 74 -7.67 10.91 0.47
N LYS A 75 -6.87 11.68 -0.26
CA LYS A 75 -5.41 11.58 -0.28
C LYS A 75 -4.78 11.93 1.07
N GLU A 76 -5.37 12.86 1.82
CA GLU A 76 -4.91 13.26 3.15
C GLU A 76 -5.05 12.12 4.15
N ASN A 77 -6.13 11.32 4.06
CA ASN A 77 -6.25 10.10 4.87
C ASN A 77 -5.15 9.09 4.56
N LEU A 78 -4.79 8.90 3.28
CA LEU A 78 -3.70 8.01 2.90
C LEU A 78 -2.35 8.48 3.46
N GLU A 79 -2.07 9.78 3.40
CA GLU A 79 -0.87 10.34 4.03
C GLU A 79 -0.87 10.12 5.55
N GLU A 80 -1.99 10.39 6.21
CA GLU A 80 -2.09 10.25 7.66
C GLU A 80 -1.79 8.82 8.11
N ILE A 81 -2.22 7.81 7.34
CA ILE A 81 -1.89 6.40 7.57
C ILE A 81 -0.37 6.20 7.59
N LEU A 82 0.35 6.76 6.61
CA LEU A 82 1.81 6.64 6.55
C LEU A 82 2.49 7.35 7.73
N ILE A 83 2.01 8.55 8.09
CA ILE A 83 2.51 9.31 9.24
C ILE A 83 2.34 8.51 10.54
N ILE A 84 1.17 7.89 10.74
CA ILE A 84 0.90 7.02 11.89
C ILE A 84 1.93 5.89 11.94
N PHE A 85 2.11 5.15 10.85
CA PHE A 85 3.07 4.05 10.84
C PHE A 85 4.51 4.51 11.10
N GLN A 86 4.91 5.65 10.53
CA GLN A 86 6.23 6.21 10.75
C GLN A 86 6.47 6.62 12.22
N GLN A 87 5.42 7.00 12.96
CA GLN A 87 5.51 7.34 14.38
C GLN A 87 5.65 6.12 15.29
N TYR A 88 5.00 4.99 14.96
CA TYR A 88 4.93 3.82 15.84
C TYR A 88 5.90 2.69 15.45
N LEU A 89 6.40 2.67 14.22
CA LEU A 89 7.27 1.60 13.73
C LEU A 89 8.74 2.05 13.63
N SER A 90 9.66 1.09 13.78
CA SER A 90 11.07 1.34 13.45
C SER A 90 11.22 1.58 11.94
N PRO A 91 12.24 2.36 11.49
CA PRO A 91 12.40 2.69 10.07
C PRO A 91 12.43 1.48 9.13
N VAL A 92 13.15 0.42 9.52
CA VAL A 92 13.27 -0.81 8.72
C VAL A 92 11.92 -1.52 8.61
N TYR A 93 11.16 -1.57 9.70
CA TYR A 93 9.86 -2.24 9.69
C TYR A 93 8.79 -1.39 8.99
N PHE A 94 8.87 -0.07 9.11
CA PHE A 94 8.04 0.87 8.34
C PHE A 94 8.21 0.66 6.84
N GLU A 95 9.43 0.58 6.32
CA GLU A 95 9.66 0.31 4.89
C GLU A 95 9.04 -1.03 4.46
N HIS A 96 9.13 -2.06 5.29
CA HIS A 96 8.49 -3.35 5.01
C HIS A 96 6.96 -3.24 4.92
N ILE A 97 6.34 -2.50 5.84
CA ILE A 97 4.89 -2.25 5.80
C ILE A 97 4.52 -1.39 4.59
N LEU A 98 5.32 -0.37 4.28
CA LEU A 98 5.10 0.51 3.13
C LEU A 98 5.05 -0.29 1.81
N LEU A 99 5.94 -1.28 1.66
CA LEU A 99 5.95 -2.19 0.52
C LEU A 99 4.67 -3.03 0.43
N GLN A 100 4.23 -3.59 1.55
CA GLN A 100 3.00 -4.39 1.58
C GLN A 100 1.77 -3.55 1.22
N LEU A 101 1.71 -2.31 1.72
CA LEU A 101 0.62 -1.39 1.41
C LEU A 101 0.67 -0.88 -0.03
N ALA A 102 1.87 -0.65 -0.59
CA ALA A 102 2.04 -0.28 -1.98
C ALA A 102 1.50 -1.37 -2.93
N SER A 103 1.89 -2.63 -2.69
CA SER A 103 1.37 -3.77 -3.44
C SER A 103 -0.15 -3.86 -3.30
N TYR A 104 -0.67 -3.74 -2.06
CA TYR A 104 -2.11 -3.76 -1.81
C TYR A 104 -2.87 -2.66 -2.55
N LEU A 105 -2.31 -1.44 -2.61
CA LEU A 105 -2.88 -0.32 -3.36
C LEU A 105 -2.84 -0.54 -4.88
N GLY A 106 -1.77 -1.17 -5.36
CA GLY A 106 -1.53 -1.44 -6.77
C GLY A 106 -2.43 -2.53 -7.36
N ASP A 107 -2.95 -3.42 -6.53
CA ASP A 107 -3.89 -4.47 -6.96
C ASP A 107 -5.30 -3.88 -7.17
N ASN A 108 -5.94 -4.23 -8.31
CA ASN A 108 -7.25 -3.69 -8.72
C ASN A 108 -8.42 -4.12 -7.81
N ASP A 109 -8.16 -4.88 -6.75
CA ASP A 109 -9.16 -5.55 -5.93
C ASP A 109 -9.44 -4.79 -4.64
N GLY A 110 -10.64 -4.20 -4.53
CA GLY A 110 -11.26 -3.60 -3.33
C GLY A 110 -10.39 -2.90 -2.25
N SER A 111 -9.15 -2.52 -2.54
CA SER A 111 -8.11 -2.31 -1.53
C SER A 111 -8.22 -0.94 -0.88
N CYS A 112 -8.50 0.07 -1.69
CA CYS A 112 -8.82 1.41 -1.26
C CYS A 112 -9.98 1.97 -2.11
N PRO A 113 -11.22 2.00 -1.59
CA PRO A 113 -12.39 2.49 -2.34
C PRO A 113 -12.21 3.89 -2.92
N PHE A 114 -11.56 4.79 -2.17
CA PHE A 114 -11.21 6.13 -2.66
C PHE A 114 -10.37 6.07 -3.95
N VAL A 115 -9.27 5.33 -3.95
CA VAL A 115 -8.38 5.26 -5.13
C VAL A 115 -9.03 4.55 -6.30
N GLN A 116 -9.96 3.62 -6.04
CA GLN A 116 -10.73 2.96 -7.10
C GLN A 116 -11.68 3.90 -7.83
N GLN A 117 -12.23 4.89 -7.14
CA GLN A 117 -13.12 5.89 -7.75
C GLN A 117 -12.37 6.90 -8.63
N LEU A 118 -11.06 7.02 -8.45
CA LEU A 118 -10.23 7.91 -9.25
C LEU A 118 -10.06 7.41 -10.68
N ASN A 119 -10.16 8.31 -11.64
CA ASN A 119 -9.78 8.05 -13.01
C ASN A 119 -8.23 7.98 -13.15
N ILE A 120 -7.74 7.67 -14.35
CA ILE A 120 -6.30 7.47 -14.60
C ILE A 120 -5.49 8.75 -14.33
N ASP A 121 -5.99 9.91 -14.73
CA ASP A 121 -5.30 11.19 -14.54
C ASP A 121 -5.27 11.59 -13.06
N GLU A 122 -6.37 11.35 -12.35
CA GLU A 122 -6.44 11.56 -10.90
C GLU A 122 -5.50 10.62 -10.13
N LYS A 123 -5.39 9.34 -10.54
CA LYS A 123 -4.40 8.40 -9.97
C LYS A 123 -2.98 8.87 -10.25
N PHE A 124 -2.72 9.39 -11.45
CA PHE A 124 -1.43 9.94 -11.82
C PHE A 124 -1.06 11.16 -10.95
N HIS A 125 -2.01 12.08 -10.73
CA HIS A 125 -1.82 13.23 -9.84
C HIS A 125 -1.65 12.84 -8.38
N LEU A 126 -2.39 11.84 -7.89
CA LEU A 126 -2.19 11.28 -6.55
C LEU A 126 -0.75 10.76 -6.39
N ALA A 127 -0.25 10.04 -7.38
CA ALA A 127 1.12 9.53 -7.35
C ALA A 127 2.16 10.65 -7.40
N GLN A 128 1.97 11.66 -8.25
CA GLN A 128 2.84 12.85 -8.29
C GLN A 128 2.90 13.54 -6.94
N TRP A 129 1.77 13.66 -6.24
CA TRP A 129 1.70 14.26 -4.92
C TRP A 129 2.54 13.48 -3.90
N PHE A 130 2.41 12.15 -3.84
CA PHE A 130 3.23 11.31 -2.96
C PHE A 130 4.72 11.34 -3.30
N ILE A 131 5.08 11.39 -4.59
CA ILE A 131 6.47 11.45 -5.04
C ILE A 131 7.11 12.80 -4.71
N ASN A 132 6.47 13.90 -5.12
CA ASN A 132 7.08 15.24 -5.11
C ASN A 132 6.87 15.98 -3.79
N GLU A 133 5.68 15.90 -3.19
CA GLU A 133 5.35 16.66 -1.98
C GLU A 133 5.62 15.86 -0.71
N LYS A 134 5.36 14.55 -0.72
CA LYS A 134 5.47 13.71 0.49
C LYS A 134 6.76 12.91 0.58
N GLY A 135 7.52 12.80 -0.52
CA GLY A 135 8.76 12.04 -0.55
C GLY A 135 8.54 10.54 -0.27
N GLN A 136 7.37 10.00 -0.63
CA GLN A 136 6.99 8.59 -0.46
C GLN A 136 6.77 7.89 -1.82
N PRO A 137 7.75 7.89 -2.73
CA PRO A 137 7.56 7.32 -4.06
C PRO A 137 7.32 5.80 -4.03
N LEU A 138 7.81 5.10 -3.00
CA LEU A 138 7.62 3.65 -2.87
C LEU A 138 6.15 3.26 -2.69
N PHE A 139 5.38 4.08 -1.97
CA PHE A 139 3.98 3.81 -1.65
C PHE A 139 3.09 3.72 -2.89
N VAL A 140 3.39 4.51 -3.91
CA VAL A 140 2.56 4.66 -5.12
C VAL A 140 3.13 3.96 -6.34
N PHE A 141 4.28 3.28 -6.21
CA PHE A 141 4.95 2.70 -7.36
C PHE A 141 4.12 1.58 -8.01
N ASP A 142 3.59 0.64 -7.22
CA ASP A 142 2.77 -0.45 -7.76
C ASP A 142 1.43 0.06 -8.32
N LEU A 143 0.85 1.12 -7.74
CA LEU A 143 -0.30 1.83 -8.33
C LEU A 143 0.02 2.34 -9.74
N LEU A 144 1.13 3.07 -9.89
CA LEU A 144 1.56 3.60 -11.18
C LEU A 144 1.84 2.48 -12.18
N LYS A 145 2.63 1.48 -11.77
CA LYS A 145 3.07 0.34 -12.57
C LYS A 145 1.90 -0.49 -13.10
N ASN A 146 0.92 -0.80 -12.25
CA ASN A 146 -0.14 -1.74 -12.58
C ASN A 146 -1.35 -1.05 -13.23
N GLN A 147 -1.64 0.19 -12.85
CA GLN A 147 -2.90 0.84 -13.20
C GLN A 147 -2.76 2.07 -14.11
N VAL A 148 -1.61 2.74 -14.13
CA VAL A 148 -1.46 4.06 -14.78
C VAL A 148 -0.55 4.03 -16.01
N PHE A 149 0.70 3.57 -15.89
CA PHE A 149 1.70 3.74 -16.94
C PHE A 149 1.40 3.04 -18.27
N ASN A 150 0.58 2.00 -18.28
CA ASN A 150 0.20 1.29 -19.51
C ASN A 150 -1.05 1.87 -20.21
N LYS A 151 -1.62 2.96 -19.68
CA LYS A 151 -2.86 3.55 -20.20
C LYS A 151 -2.55 4.60 -21.26
N THR A 152 -3.32 4.58 -22.35
CA THR A 152 -3.13 5.46 -23.51
C THR A 152 -3.42 6.94 -23.21
N SER A 153 -4.16 7.24 -22.14
CA SER A 153 -4.46 8.61 -21.73
C SER A 153 -3.26 9.31 -21.08
N VAL A 154 -2.28 8.56 -20.57
CA VAL A 154 -1.15 9.13 -19.85
C VAL A 154 -0.02 9.45 -20.84
N ASP A 155 0.43 10.69 -20.81
CA ASP A 155 1.53 11.12 -21.66
C ASP A 155 2.82 10.34 -21.37
N LYS A 156 3.46 9.87 -22.45
CA LYS A 156 4.68 9.06 -22.37
C LYS A 156 5.84 9.83 -21.75
N GLN A 157 5.97 11.12 -22.02
CA GLN A 157 7.05 11.94 -21.45
C GLN A 157 6.84 12.12 -19.96
N GLN A 158 5.60 12.39 -19.52
CA GLN A 158 5.27 12.51 -18.09
C GLN A 158 5.58 11.22 -17.32
N CYS A 159 5.24 10.05 -17.87
CA CYS A 159 5.63 8.76 -17.28
C CYS A 159 7.15 8.61 -17.16
N GLN A 160 7.89 8.95 -18.21
CA GLN A 160 9.35 8.87 -18.20
C GLN A 160 9.98 9.81 -17.18
N VAL A 161 9.41 11.00 -16.97
CA VAL A 161 9.85 11.94 -15.93
C VAL A 161 9.68 11.32 -14.55
N LEU A 162 8.51 10.77 -14.24
CA LEU A 162 8.27 10.10 -12.94
C LEU A 162 9.22 8.92 -12.72
N LEU A 163 9.41 8.06 -13.74
CA LEU A 163 10.37 6.95 -13.65
C LEU A 163 11.80 7.44 -13.40
N ARG A 164 12.23 8.54 -14.04
CA ARG A 164 13.56 9.14 -13.79
C ARG A 164 13.67 9.67 -12.36
N GLN A 165 12.64 10.34 -11.84
CA GLN A 165 12.62 10.80 -10.45
C GLN A 165 12.73 9.62 -9.47
N MET A 166 11.96 8.56 -9.70
CA MET A 166 11.99 7.37 -8.82
C MET A 166 13.34 6.64 -8.88
N ARG A 167 14.06 6.67 -10.00
CA ARG A 167 15.45 6.16 -10.11
C ARG A 167 16.45 6.95 -9.27
N GLN A 168 16.14 8.19 -8.93
CA GLN A 168 16.96 9.04 -8.06
C GLN A 168 16.58 8.90 -6.58
N SER A 169 15.58 8.07 -6.25
CA SER A 169 15.17 7.82 -4.87
C SER A 169 16.32 7.26 -4.02
N GLN A 170 16.36 7.67 -2.76
CA GLN A 170 17.29 7.12 -1.76
C GLN A 170 16.93 5.67 -1.38
N ASN A 171 15.68 5.26 -1.60
CA ASN A 171 15.24 3.90 -1.36
C ASN A 171 15.81 2.97 -2.45
N LEU A 172 16.80 2.15 -2.07
CA LEU A 172 17.51 1.24 -2.99
C LEU A 172 16.58 0.21 -3.64
N PHE A 173 15.60 -0.28 -2.87
CA PHE A 173 14.64 -1.27 -3.36
C PHE A 173 13.76 -0.68 -4.46
N LEU A 174 13.17 0.50 -4.24
CA LEU A 174 12.42 1.21 -5.28
C LEU A 174 13.28 1.44 -6.51
N ARG A 175 14.50 1.94 -6.32
CA ARG A 175 15.41 2.23 -7.44
C ARG A 175 15.68 0.99 -8.28
N GLN A 176 15.92 -0.16 -7.64
CA GLN A 176 16.09 -1.43 -8.34
C GLN A 176 14.84 -1.80 -9.13
N GLN A 177 13.66 -1.77 -8.51
CA GLN A 177 12.42 -2.11 -9.23
C GLN A 177 12.14 -1.19 -10.42
N VAL A 178 12.41 0.12 -10.30
CA VAL A 178 12.19 1.10 -11.38
C VAL A 178 13.19 0.93 -12.52
N LEU A 179 14.40 0.42 -12.23
CA LEU A 179 15.39 0.09 -13.25
C LEU A 179 15.00 -1.18 -14.02
N GLU A 180 14.44 -2.17 -13.34
CA GLU A 180 13.97 -3.43 -13.93
C GLU A 180 12.64 -3.28 -14.67
N TYR A 181 11.83 -2.27 -14.31
CA TYR A 181 10.53 -2.05 -14.92
C TYR A 181 10.63 -1.35 -16.28
N ALA A 182 10.09 -2.01 -17.31
CA ALA A 182 9.85 -1.45 -18.63
C ALA A 182 8.35 -1.25 -18.85
N VAL A 183 7.93 -0.01 -19.13
CA VAL A 183 6.53 0.28 -19.45
C VAL A 183 6.20 -0.35 -20.82
N PRO A 184 5.15 -1.19 -20.91
CA PRO A 184 4.72 -1.79 -22.15
C PRO A 184 3.95 -0.77 -23.00
N TRP A 185 4.66 0.14 -23.65
CA TRP A 185 4.06 1.08 -24.60
C TRP A 185 3.43 0.29 -25.74
N LYS A 186 2.15 0.51 -26.04
CA LYS A 186 1.59 0.05 -27.31
C LYS A 186 2.40 0.71 -28.42
N GLN A 187 3.04 -0.10 -29.26
CA GLN A 187 3.55 0.41 -30.54
C GLN A 187 2.32 0.78 -31.34
N ASP A 188 2.17 2.06 -31.69
CA ASP A 188 1.17 2.46 -32.67
C ASP A 188 1.37 1.56 -33.90
N GLY A 189 0.28 0.91 -34.31
CA GLY A 189 0.31 -0.04 -35.40
C GLY A 189 1.00 0.60 -36.60
N THR A 190 2.07 -0.05 -37.06
CA THR A 190 2.54 0.09 -38.42
C THR A 190 1.35 -0.23 -39.31
N ILE A 191 0.68 0.81 -39.79
CA ILE A 191 -0.16 0.72 -40.97
C ILE A 191 0.85 0.44 -42.09
N ASN A 192 1.08 -0.84 -42.39
CA ASN A 192 1.62 -1.21 -43.69
C ASN A 192 0.52 -0.88 -44.70
N THR A 193 0.56 0.33 -45.25
CA THR A 193 0.04 0.58 -46.59
C THR A 193 0.99 -0.08 -47.58
N ASP A 194 0.93 -1.42 -47.65
CA ASP A 194 1.36 -2.16 -48.83
C ASP A 194 0.08 -2.57 -49.56
N ASP A 195 -0.54 -1.59 -50.22
CA ASP A 195 -1.51 -1.79 -51.29
C ASP A 195 -1.64 -0.46 -52.05
N GLN A 196 -0.77 -0.27 -53.05
CA GLN A 196 -1.05 0.24 -54.42
C GLN A 196 0.21 0.80 -55.11
#